data_AF-A0A821W3M0-F1
#
_entry.id   AF-A0A821W3M0-F1
#
_cell.length_a   1.000
_cell.length_b   1.000
_cell.length_c   1.000
_cell.angle_alpha   90.00
_cell.angle_beta   90.00
_cell.angle_gamma   90.00
#
_symmetry.space_group_name_H-M   'P 1'
#
loop_
_entity.id
_entity.type
_entity.pdbx_description
1 polymer ?
#
loop_
_entity_poly.entity_id
_entity_poly.type
_entity_poly.pdbx_seq_one_letter_code
_entity_poly.pdbx_strand_id
1 'polypeptide(L)'
;MSTSQPTSELVEEQKTCGHMPQLDIKLNLQLLREQEKMALQSIKNLTEEEMIHIDQWLSVLHKTYEDWEYPSSHRVFQAVTYFNDEQKLWYEQIKSEINNDWSCFCDRLKQHIQDRQKVQIHSSPMNYPLSDTNEITSMENLIDTKFIKYSGIGDAKVWLLQTMNQFKQYGLRRLEQFQSIPFLLIDEAYLWYVEHIDLITNFESFSKLFLQQYSFTLPPAPNNILTDVDIPSNLISSSSSTSHLQRTIADEIIKKPTYFRGSKDDVHEWLEKLEQRFQMAKWNNEQKLQYISIHLQDDAYRWWTQTSTTIKSWSLFTEAVTKAFGSTKVQELAFE
;
A
#
# COMPACT_ATOMS: atom_id res chain seq x y z
N MET A 1 -72.19 -15.17 -1.66
CA MET A 1 -70.98 -14.45 -1.24
C MET A 1 -69.84 -15.45 -1.25
N SER A 2 -69.13 -15.52 -2.38
CA SER A 2 -68.00 -16.43 -2.58
C SER A 2 -66.78 -15.57 -2.84
N THR A 3 -65.84 -15.59 -1.91
CA THR A 3 -64.58 -14.85 -1.98
C THR A 3 -63.47 -15.79 -2.44
N SER A 4 -63.01 -15.57 -3.67
CA SER A 4 -61.87 -16.24 -4.29
C SER A 4 -60.56 -15.55 -3.86
N GLN A 5 -59.60 -16.30 -3.33
CA GLN A 5 -58.21 -15.85 -3.16
C GLN A 5 -57.38 -16.16 -4.41
N PRO A 6 -56.42 -15.30 -4.80
CA PRO A 6 -55.43 -15.65 -5.81
C PRO A 6 -54.14 -16.18 -5.17
N THR A 7 -53.69 -17.32 -5.66
CA THR A 7 -52.37 -17.92 -5.43
C THR A 7 -51.32 -17.19 -6.26
N SER A 8 -50.33 -16.58 -5.61
CA SER A 8 -49.14 -16.03 -6.26
C SER A 8 -48.05 -17.09 -6.31
N GLU A 9 -47.77 -17.57 -7.52
CA GLU A 9 -46.70 -18.49 -7.84
C GLU A 9 -45.38 -17.70 -7.99
N LEU A 10 -44.47 -17.85 -7.03
CA LEU A 10 -43.13 -17.26 -7.02
C LEU A 10 -42.20 -18.20 -7.79
N VAL A 11 -41.85 -17.82 -9.01
CA VAL A 11 -40.83 -18.48 -9.83
C VAL A 11 -39.45 -18.01 -9.35
N GLU A 12 -38.73 -18.93 -8.72
CA GLU A 12 -37.34 -18.75 -8.28
C GLU A 12 -36.40 -19.00 -9.48
N GLU A 13 -36.07 -17.94 -10.23
CA GLU A 13 -35.00 -18.00 -11.23
C GLU A 13 -33.64 -17.97 -10.53
N GLN A 14 -33.06 -19.15 -10.31
CA GLN A 14 -31.66 -19.32 -9.95
C GLN A 14 -30.78 -18.92 -11.13
N LYS A 15 -30.29 -17.67 -11.08
CA LYS A 15 -29.29 -17.13 -11.99
C LYS A 15 -27.94 -17.75 -11.68
N THR A 16 -27.58 -18.80 -12.41
CA THR A 16 -26.24 -19.42 -12.41
C THR A 16 -25.19 -18.39 -12.81
N CYS A 17 -24.51 -17.81 -11.83
CA CYS A 17 -23.36 -16.95 -12.05
C CYS A 17 -22.19 -17.83 -12.50
N GLY A 18 -21.92 -17.82 -13.81
CA GLY A 18 -20.83 -18.57 -14.42
C GLY A 18 -19.48 -18.16 -13.83
N HIS A 19 -18.81 -19.11 -13.21
CA HIS A 19 -17.46 -18.96 -12.70
C HIS A 19 -16.52 -18.84 -13.91
N MET A 20 -16.12 -17.61 -14.27
CA MET A 20 -15.13 -17.38 -15.32
C MET A 20 -13.73 -17.81 -14.84
N PRO A 21 -12.87 -18.33 -15.74
CA PRO A 21 -11.53 -18.80 -15.36
C PRO A 21 -10.65 -17.61 -14.95
N GLN A 22 -10.29 -17.52 -13.66
CA GLN A 22 -9.45 -16.46 -13.10
C GLN A 22 -8.07 -16.30 -13.78
N LEU A 23 -7.56 -17.33 -14.46
CA LEU A 23 -6.23 -17.27 -15.08
C LEU A 23 -6.15 -16.35 -16.31
N ASP A 24 -7.23 -16.21 -17.09
CA ASP A 24 -7.23 -15.34 -18.27
C ASP A 24 -7.26 -13.85 -17.91
N ILE A 25 -7.83 -13.51 -16.76
CA ILE A 25 -7.91 -12.12 -16.28
C ILE A 25 -6.51 -11.58 -15.98
N LYS A 26 -5.65 -12.39 -15.35
CA LYS A 26 -4.30 -11.96 -14.95
C LYS A 26 -3.37 -11.72 -16.15
N LEU A 27 -3.42 -12.60 -17.16
CA LEU A 27 -2.62 -12.49 -18.38
C LEU A 27 -3.04 -11.27 -19.22
N ASN A 28 -4.35 -11.03 -19.32
CA ASN A 28 -4.87 -9.84 -19.97
C ASN A 28 -4.45 -8.56 -19.24
N LEU A 29 -4.48 -8.54 -17.91
CA LEU A 29 -4.10 -7.37 -17.11
C LEU A 29 -2.63 -6.97 -17.28
N GLN A 30 -1.73 -7.94 -17.40
CA GLN A 30 -0.31 -7.66 -17.57
C GLN A 30 0.00 -7.14 -18.98
N LEU A 31 -0.58 -7.76 -20.02
CA LEU A 31 -0.49 -7.25 -21.39
C LEU A 31 -1.06 -5.82 -21.50
N LEU A 32 -2.09 -5.54 -20.71
CA LEU A 32 -2.70 -4.23 -20.58
C LEU A 32 -1.74 -3.17 -20.08
N ARG A 33 -1.05 -3.47 -18.97
CA ARG A 33 -0.09 -2.54 -18.40
C ARG A 33 1.01 -2.24 -19.40
N GLU A 34 1.43 -3.23 -20.17
CA GLU A 34 2.41 -3.00 -21.23
C GLU A 34 1.86 -2.14 -22.36
N GLN A 35 0.59 -2.29 -22.77
CA GLN A 35 -0.04 -1.41 -23.75
C GLN A 35 -0.24 0.02 -23.24
N GLU A 36 -0.76 0.18 -22.02
CA GLU A 36 -0.92 1.48 -21.36
C GLU A 36 0.44 2.13 -21.18
N LYS A 37 1.44 1.39 -20.69
CA LYS A 37 2.83 1.85 -20.55
C LYS A 37 3.42 2.24 -21.89
N MET A 38 3.24 1.47 -22.96
CA MET A 38 3.74 1.84 -24.29
C MET A 38 3.07 3.11 -24.82
N ALA A 39 1.74 3.24 -24.67
CA ALA A 39 0.99 4.43 -25.05
C ALA A 39 1.45 5.65 -24.24
N LEU A 40 1.67 5.49 -22.94
CA LEU A 40 2.08 6.58 -22.05
C LEU A 40 3.59 6.89 -22.14
N GLN A 41 4.44 5.93 -22.46
CA GLN A 41 5.87 6.16 -22.73
C GLN A 41 6.09 6.91 -24.03
N SER A 42 5.22 6.71 -25.04
CA SER A 42 5.27 7.52 -26.25
C SER A 42 5.09 9.02 -25.95
N ILE A 43 4.43 9.38 -24.85
CA ILE A 43 4.24 10.77 -24.37
C ILE A 43 5.55 11.39 -23.90
N LYS A 44 6.36 10.66 -23.13
CA LYS A 44 7.63 11.17 -22.59
C LYS A 44 8.58 11.61 -23.70
N ASN A 45 8.43 11.02 -24.88
CA ASN A 45 9.27 11.26 -26.03
C ASN A 45 8.67 12.26 -27.02
N LEU A 46 7.43 12.76 -26.81
CA LEU A 46 6.81 13.72 -27.71
C LEU A 46 7.67 14.99 -27.77
N THR A 47 8.46 15.07 -28.83
CA THR A 47 9.16 16.28 -29.25
C THR A 47 8.15 17.34 -29.70
N GLU A 48 8.57 18.61 -29.77
CA GLU A 48 7.71 19.69 -30.29
C GLU A 48 7.15 19.40 -31.68
N GLU A 49 7.88 18.62 -32.50
CA GLU A 49 7.44 18.17 -33.82
C GLU A 49 6.38 17.06 -33.73
N GLU A 50 6.47 16.15 -32.76
CA GLU A 50 5.48 15.08 -32.58
C GLU A 50 4.19 15.57 -31.89
N MET A 51 4.23 16.74 -31.23
CA MET A 51 3.02 17.41 -30.71
C MET A 51 2.05 17.83 -31.82
N ILE A 52 2.47 17.85 -33.08
CA ILE A 52 1.58 18.03 -34.25
C ILE A 52 0.55 16.89 -34.35
N HIS A 53 0.86 15.71 -33.80
CA HIS A 53 -0.03 14.55 -33.81
C HIS A 53 -0.88 14.42 -32.54
N ILE A 54 -1.04 15.49 -31.76
CA ILE A 54 -1.75 15.43 -30.48
C ILE A 54 -3.19 14.92 -30.59
N ASP A 55 -3.90 15.24 -31.67
CA ASP A 55 -5.26 14.73 -31.89
C ASP A 55 -5.28 13.22 -32.07
N GLN A 56 -4.30 12.67 -32.81
CA GLN A 56 -4.17 11.24 -33.01
C GLN A 56 -3.78 10.55 -31.69
N TRP A 57 -2.89 11.15 -30.90
CA TRP A 57 -2.52 10.63 -29.59
C TRP A 57 -3.70 10.62 -28.61
N LEU A 58 -4.42 11.74 -28.46
CA LEU A 58 -5.61 11.81 -27.61
C LEU A 58 -6.70 10.85 -28.07
N SER A 59 -6.85 10.63 -29.38
CA SER A 59 -7.79 9.64 -29.91
C SER A 59 -7.42 8.20 -29.53
N VAL A 60 -6.15 7.82 -29.65
CA VAL A 60 -5.67 6.49 -29.23
C VAL A 60 -5.87 6.31 -27.72
N LEU A 61 -5.50 7.31 -26.92
CA LEU A 61 -5.61 7.24 -25.47
C LEU A 61 -7.08 7.17 -25.01
N HIS A 62 -7.95 7.98 -25.63
CA HIS A 62 -9.38 7.98 -25.36
C HIS A 62 -10.01 6.63 -25.69
N LYS A 63 -9.70 6.05 -26.85
CA LYS A 63 -10.18 4.72 -27.25
C LYS A 63 -9.74 3.66 -26.24
N THR A 64 -8.46 3.65 -25.87
CA THR A 64 -7.95 2.75 -24.82
C THR A 64 -8.78 2.91 -23.56
N TYR A 65 -8.93 4.13 -23.03
CA TYR A 65 -9.68 4.35 -21.78
C TYR A 65 -11.18 4.05 -21.87
N GLU A 66 -11.82 4.18 -23.04
CA GLU A 66 -13.20 3.75 -23.27
C GLU A 66 -13.33 2.24 -23.26
N ASP A 67 -12.42 1.52 -23.94
CA ASP A 67 -12.38 0.05 -23.95
C ASP A 67 -12.24 -0.52 -22.51
N TRP A 68 -11.69 0.27 -21.57
CA TRP A 68 -11.52 -0.07 -20.15
C TRP A 68 -12.58 0.49 -19.20
N GLU A 69 -13.58 1.22 -19.71
CA GLU A 69 -14.60 1.88 -18.90
C GLU A 69 -14.01 2.80 -17.79
N TYR A 70 -12.82 3.38 -18.01
CA TYR A 70 -12.18 4.22 -16.99
C TYR A 70 -13.03 5.46 -16.70
N PRO A 71 -13.24 5.83 -15.43
CA PRO A 71 -13.86 7.11 -15.08
C PRO A 71 -13.03 8.28 -15.61
N SER A 72 -13.67 9.38 -16.03
CA SER A 72 -12.99 10.57 -16.56
C SER A 72 -11.89 11.10 -15.62
N SER A 73 -12.14 11.10 -14.32
CA SER A 73 -11.16 11.50 -13.29
C SER A 73 -9.88 10.67 -13.34
N HIS A 74 -10.02 9.36 -13.50
CA HIS A 74 -8.90 8.43 -13.59
C HIS A 74 -8.08 8.65 -14.85
N ARG A 75 -8.75 8.90 -15.98
CA ARG A 75 -8.09 9.20 -17.27
C ARG A 75 -7.20 10.45 -17.15
N VAL A 76 -7.73 11.53 -16.56
CA VAL A 76 -6.98 12.77 -16.32
C VAL A 76 -5.79 12.52 -15.40
N PHE A 77 -6.02 11.83 -14.27
CA PHE A 77 -4.95 11.51 -13.33
C PHE A 77 -3.81 10.75 -14.01
N GLN A 78 -4.14 9.67 -14.74
CA GLN A 78 -3.13 8.86 -15.44
C GLN A 78 -2.35 9.69 -16.44
N ALA A 79 -3.00 10.48 -17.30
CA ALA A 79 -2.29 11.33 -18.25
C ALA A 79 -1.30 12.29 -17.57
N VAL A 80 -1.70 12.92 -16.47
CA VAL A 80 -0.86 13.88 -15.71
C VAL A 80 0.35 13.22 -15.04
N THR A 81 0.29 11.93 -14.69
CA THR A 81 1.47 11.25 -14.09
C THR A 81 2.68 11.23 -15.04
N TYR A 82 2.44 11.24 -16.35
CA TYR A 82 3.48 11.20 -17.39
C TYR A 82 3.96 12.58 -17.84
N PHE A 83 3.32 13.65 -17.39
CA PHE A 83 3.75 15.01 -17.68
C PHE A 83 5.14 15.29 -17.09
N ASN A 84 5.94 16.07 -17.84
CA ASN A 84 7.16 16.68 -17.32
C ASN A 84 6.82 17.80 -16.31
N ASP A 85 7.84 18.38 -15.67
CA ASP A 85 7.63 19.36 -14.59
C ASP A 85 6.91 20.64 -15.07
N GLU A 86 7.21 21.10 -16.29
CA GLU A 86 6.54 22.26 -16.89
C GLU A 86 5.05 21.99 -17.14
N GLN A 87 4.73 20.83 -17.73
CA GLN A 87 3.37 20.41 -18.02
C GLN A 87 2.57 20.14 -16.73
N LYS A 88 3.21 19.59 -15.69
CA LYS A 88 2.60 19.43 -14.36
C LYS A 88 2.26 20.77 -13.73
N LEU A 89 3.16 21.74 -13.82
CA LEU A 89 2.92 23.10 -13.33
C LEU A 89 1.75 23.76 -14.05
N TRP A 90 1.69 23.62 -15.38
CA TRP A 90 0.56 24.08 -16.17
C TRP A 90 -0.75 23.43 -15.71
N TYR A 91 -0.77 22.11 -15.56
CA TYR A 91 -1.97 21.38 -15.13
C TYR A 91 -2.47 21.87 -13.76
N GLU A 92 -1.59 22.04 -12.78
CA GLU A 92 -1.98 22.52 -11.44
C GLU A 92 -2.59 23.93 -11.48
N GLN A 93 -2.20 24.79 -12.43
CA GLN A 93 -2.80 26.12 -12.60
C GLN A 93 -4.24 26.06 -13.15
N ILE A 94 -4.54 25.08 -14.00
CA ILE A 94 -5.85 24.98 -14.67
C ILE A 94 -6.73 23.84 -14.16
N LYS A 95 -6.28 23.10 -13.15
CA LYS A 95 -6.95 21.91 -12.62
C LYS A 95 -8.38 22.16 -12.17
N SER A 96 -8.63 23.34 -11.58
CA SER A 96 -9.98 23.75 -11.17
C SER A 96 -10.92 23.98 -12.37
N GLU A 97 -10.39 24.41 -13.51
CA GLU A 97 -11.14 24.58 -14.76
C GLU A 97 -11.42 23.22 -15.42
N ILE A 98 -10.48 22.28 -15.32
CA ILE A 98 -10.65 20.91 -15.85
C ILE A 98 -11.72 20.14 -15.07
N ASN A 99 -11.76 20.31 -13.74
CA ASN A 99 -12.72 19.64 -12.85
C ASN A 99 -12.79 18.12 -13.06
N ASN A 100 -11.64 17.47 -13.29
CA ASN A 100 -11.51 16.03 -13.56
C ASN A 100 -12.33 15.53 -14.78
N ASP A 101 -12.74 16.42 -15.69
CA ASP A 101 -13.43 16.06 -16.92
C ASP A 101 -12.41 15.78 -18.04
N TRP A 102 -12.50 14.59 -18.63
CA TRP A 102 -11.54 14.13 -19.65
C TRP A 102 -11.60 14.98 -20.92
N SER A 103 -12.79 15.39 -21.34
CA SER A 103 -12.97 16.20 -22.56
C SER A 103 -12.40 17.60 -22.36
N CYS A 104 -12.71 18.24 -21.23
CA CYS A 104 -12.15 19.54 -20.85
C CYS A 104 -10.62 19.49 -20.75
N PHE A 105 -10.07 18.42 -20.15
CA PHE A 105 -8.62 18.19 -20.11
C PHE A 105 -8.00 18.14 -21.51
N CYS A 106 -8.59 17.36 -22.42
CA CYS A 106 -8.12 17.24 -23.81
C CYS A 106 -8.11 18.60 -24.52
N ASP A 107 -9.19 19.36 -24.42
CA ASP A 107 -9.32 20.67 -25.08
C ASP A 107 -8.31 21.68 -24.54
N ARG A 108 -8.15 21.73 -23.21
CA ARG A 108 -7.16 22.63 -22.58
C ARG A 108 -5.74 22.25 -22.93
N LEU A 109 -5.43 20.96 -22.98
CA LEU A 109 -4.11 20.48 -23.37
C LEU A 109 -3.79 20.87 -24.82
N LYS A 110 -4.72 20.66 -25.76
CA LYS A 110 -4.55 21.11 -27.14
C LYS A 110 -4.32 22.62 -27.22
N GLN A 111 -5.10 23.41 -26.48
CA GLN A 111 -4.97 24.86 -26.46
C GLN A 111 -3.60 25.31 -25.94
N HIS A 112 -3.14 24.74 -24.82
CA HIS A 112 -1.83 25.04 -24.24
C HIS A 112 -0.70 24.80 -25.23
N ILE A 113 -0.81 23.74 -26.02
CA ILE A 113 0.20 23.32 -26.99
C ILE A 113 0.22 24.24 -28.20
N GLN A 114 -0.96 24.61 -28.71
CA GLN A 114 -1.07 25.62 -29.77
C GLN A 114 -0.50 26.97 -29.32
N ASP A 115 -0.70 27.36 -28.07
CA ASP A 115 -0.18 28.63 -27.55
C ASP A 115 1.34 28.60 -27.39
N ARG A 116 1.93 27.48 -26.97
CA ARG A 116 3.39 27.29 -26.97
C ARG A 116 3.99 27.41 -28.37
N GLN A 117 3.38 26.76 -29.37
CA GLN A 117 3.86 26.82 -30.76
C GLN A 117 3.85 28.25 -31.31
N LYS A 118 2.83 29.06 -30.99
CA LYS A 118 2.76 30.47 -31.39
C LYS A 118 3.89 31.31 -30.78
N VAL A 119 4.23 31.08 -29.51
CA VAL A 119 5.31 31.81 -28.84
C VAL A 119 6.66 31.49 -29.48
N GLN A 120 6.89 30.22 -29.83
CA GLN A 120 8.16 29.76 -30.37
C GLN A 120 8.47 30.30 -31.77
N ILE A 121 7.44 30.47 -32.62
CA ILE A 121 7.57 31.08 -33.95
C ILE A 121 8.07 32.54 -33.86
N HIS A 122 7.83 33.22 -32.75
CA HIS A 122 8.20 34.63 -32.56
C HIS A 122 9.50 34.83 -31.77
N SER A 123 10.01 33.80 -31.09
CA SER A 123 11.31 33.83 -30.41
C SER A 123 12.41 33.31 -31.33
N SER A 124 13.18 34.22 -31.93
CA SER A 124 14.40 33.90 -32.68
C SER A 124 15.36 33.05 -31.83
N PRO A 125 16.02 32.03 -32.37
CA PRO A 125 16.72 31.01 -31.60
C PRO A 125 17.95 31.60 -30.89
N MET A 126 17.79 31.95 -29.62
CA MET A 126 18.90 32.18 -28.71
C MET A 126 19.38 30.82 -28.22
N ASN A 127 20.55 30.41 -28.71
CA ASN A 127 21.26 29.20 -28.30
C ASN A 127 21.60 29.25 -26.80
N TYR A 128 20.70 28.76 -25.95
CA TYR A 128 21.04 28.45 -24.57
C TYR A 128 21.59 27.02 -24.50
N PRO A 129 22.67 26.79 -23.72
CA PRO A 129 23.21 25.46 -23.54
C PRO A 129 22.16 24.58 -22.88
N LEU A 130 21.84 23.44 -23.49
CA LEU A 130 21.05 22.37 -22.89
C LEU A 130 21.70 22.03 -21.54
N SER A 131 21.02 22.34 -20.44
CA SER A 131 21.36 21.82 -19.13
C SER A 131 21.15 20.31 -19.16
N ASP A 132 22.20 19.53 -18.91
CA ASP A 132 22.17 18.07 -18.80
C ASP A 132 21.07 17.61 -17.82
N THR A 133 19.91 17.23 -18.36
CA THR A 133 18.77 16.61 -17.66
C THR A 133 18.97 15.10 -17.46
N ASN A 134 20.20 14.68 -17.16
CA ASN A 134 20.58 13.26 -17.17
C ASN A 134 20.40 12.51 -15.85
N GLU A 135 19.73 13.07 -14.84
CA GLU A 135 19.59 12.37 -13.55
C GLU A 135 18.22 12.43 -12.88
N ILE A 136 17.14 12.68 -13.64
CA ILE A 136 15.80 12.31 -13.16
C ILE A 136 15.66 10.80 -13.37
N THR A 137 16.25 10.02 -12.46
CA THR A 137 15.88 8.61 -12.31
C THR A 137 14.38 8.60 -12.08
N SER A 138 13.60 8.24 -13.11
CA SER A 138 12.15 8.40 -13.03
C SER A 138 11.62 7.66 -11.80
N MET A 139 10.63 8.23 -11.10
CA MET A 139 10.05 7.64 -9.89
C MET A 139 9.78 6.14 -10.06
N GLU A 140 9.27 5.74 -11.22
CA GLU A 140 9.07 4.34 -11.61
C GLU A 140 10.35 3.50 -11.50
N ASN A 141 11.47 3.96 -12.09
CA ASN A 141 12.76 3.26 -12.01
C ASN A 141 13.27 3.15 -10.57
N LEU A 142 13.07 4.19 -9.76
CA LEU A 142 13.43 4.16 -8.34
C LEU A 142 12.60 3.11 -7.60
N ILE A 143 11.28 3.10 -7.80
CA ILE A 143 10.38 2.12 -7.17
C ILE A 143 10.73 0.69 -7.62
N ASP A 144 10.86 0.46 -8.93
CA ASP A 144 11.13 -0.85 -9.51
C ASP A 144 12.45 -1.47 -9.02
N THR A 145 13.46 -0.64 -8.80
CA THR A 145 14.79 -1.14 -8.40
C THR A 145 14.96 -1.25 -6.89
N LYS A 146 14.23 -0.45 -6.08
CA LYS A 146 14.49 -0.32 -4.65
C LYS A 146 13.38 -0.80 -3.74
N PHE A 147 12.16 -0.99 -4.25
CA PHE A 147 11.00 -1.31 -3.43
C PHE A 147 10.47 -2.72 -3.70
N ILE A 148 10.01 -3.37 -2.64
CA ILE A 148 9.30 -4.65 -2.74
C ILE A 148 7.85 -4.34 -3.12
N LYS A 149 7.35 -4.92 -4.20
CA LYS A 149 5.95 -4.74 -4.62
C LYS A 149 5.02 -5.67 -3.86
N TYR A 150 3.79 -5.24 -3.59
CA TYR A 150 2.77 -6.04 -2.92
C TYR A 150 1.74 -6.58 -3.90
N SER A 151 1.51 -7.89 -3.88
CA SER A 151 0.57 -8.58 -4.76
C SER A 151 -0.82 -8.82 -4.15
N GLY A 152 -1.00 -8.53 -2.86
CA GLY A 152 -2.18 -8.96 -2.10
C GLY A 152 -1.92 -10.18 -1.21
N ILE A 153 -0.74 -10.78 -1.31
CA ILE A 153 -0.33 -11.96 -0.54
C ILE A 153 0.75 -11.56 0.47
N GLY A 154 0.61 -12.04 1.71
CA GLY A 154 1.54 -11.79 2.80
C GLY A 154 1.06 -10.70 3.77
N ASP A 155 1.88 -10.41 4.78
CA ASP A 155 1.53 -9.46 5.83
C ASP A 155 1.59 -8.02 5.32
N ALA A 156 0.41 -7.46 5.02
CA ALA A 156 0.24 -6.10 4.54
C ALA A 156 0.83 -5.04 5.49
N LYS A 157 0.77 -5.28 6.80
CA LYS A 157 1.28 -4.35 7.82
C LYS A 157 2.80 -4.33 7.82
N VAL A 158 3.43 -5.50 7.72
CA VAL A 158 4.89 -5.61 7.59
C VAL A 158 5.36 -4.96 6.29
N TRP A 159 4.69 -5.25 5.16
CA TRP A 159 5.02 -4.64 3.88
C TRP A 159 4.90 -3.11 3.90
N LEU A 160 3.80 -2.58 4.44
CA LEU A 160 3.57 -1.14 4.51
C LEU A 160 4.63 -0.46 5.39
N LEU A 161 4.97 -1.07 6.53
CA LEU A 161 6.02 -0.55 7.42
C LEU A 161 7.40 -0.53 6.74
N GLN A 162 7.74 -1.59 6.01
CA GLN A 162 8.98 -1.66 5.22
C GLN A 162 9.01 -0.56 4.14
N THR A 163 7.92 -0.41 3.40
CA THR A 163 7.76 0.63 2.35
C THR A 163 7.93 2.03 2.93
N MET A 164 7.31 2.32 4.08
CA MET A 164 7.46 3.61 4.77
C MET A 164 8.90 3.88 5.23
N ASN A 165 9.62 2.84 5.66
CA ASN A 165 11.04 2.97 6.01
C ASN A 165 11.90 3.24 4.76
N GLN A 166 11.60 2.59 3.64
CA GLN A 166 12.27 2.84 2.36
C GLN A 166 12.01 4.28 1.87
N PHE A 167 10.79 4.78 1.97
CA PHE A 167 10.49 6.19 1.64
C PHE A 167 11.34 7.17 2.45
N LYS A 168 11.52 6.92 3.74
CA LYS A 168 12.40 7.74 4.59
C LYS A 168 13.86 7.63 4.14
N GLN A 169 14.31 6.42 3.83
CA GLN A 169 15.68 6.17 3.38
C GLN A 169 16.01 6.91 2.08
N TYR A 170 15.07 6.96 1.13
CA TYR A 170 15.23 7.64 -0.16
C TYR A 170 14.76 9.09 -0.16
N GLY A 171 14.32 9.63 0.99
CA GLY A 171 13.91 11.02 1.12
C GLY A 171 12.64 11.40 0.36
N LEU A 172 11.74 10.44 0.08
CA LEU A 172 10.49 10.73 -0.64
C LEU A 172 9.56 11.59 0.23
N ARG A 173 9.12 12.72 -0.32
CA ARG A 173 8.12 13.62 0.25
C ARG A 173 6.73 13.00 0.20
N ARG A 174 5.80 13.52 1.02
CA ARG A 174 4.42 12.97 1.10
C ARG A 174 3.70 12.87 -0.25
N LEU A 175 3.89 13.85 -1.13
CA LEU A 175 3.29 13.82 -2.47
C LEU A 175 3.89 12.71 -3.34
N GLU A 176 5.21 12.55 -3.30
CA GLU A 176 5.96 11.50 -4.01
C GLU A 176 5.61 10.09 -3.48
N GLN A 177 5.43 9.96 -2.16
CA GLN A 177 4.94 8.73 -1.51
C GLN A 177 3.54 8.37 -2.01
N PHE A 178 2.66 9.36 -2.18
CA PHE A 178 1.32 9.13 -2.68
C PHE A 178 1.33 8.75 -4.17
N GLN A 179 2.10 9.48 -4.98
CA GLN A 179 2.27 9.19 -6.41
C GLN A 179 2.95 7.85 -6.69
N SER A 180 3.67 7.28 -5.72
CA SER A 180 4.34 5.99 -5.89
C SER A 180 3.47 4.76 -5.63
N ILE A 181 2.27 4.92 -5.04
CA ILE A 181 1.37 3.79 -4.73
C ILE A 181 1.09 2.89 -5.93
N PRO A 182 0.71 3.41 -7.13
CA PRO A 182 0.42 2.55 -8.27
C PRO A 182 1.60 1.64 -8.67
N PHE A 183 2.84 2.12 -8.50
CA PHE A 183 4.06 1.37 -8.84
C PHE A 183 4.44 0.34 -7.78
N LEU A 184 3.94 0.50 -6.56
CA LEU A 184 4.19 -0.37 -5.41
C LEU A 184 3.25 -1.59 -5.36
N LEU A 185 2.18 -1.59 -6.15
CA LEU A 185 1.15 -2.61 -6.14
C LEU A 185 1.15 -3.42 -7.44
N ILE A 186 1.01 -4.73 -7.32
CA ILE A 186 0.85 -5.68 -8.43
C ILE A 186 -0.37 -6.57 -8.18
N ASP A 187 -0.80 -7.28 -9.21
CA ASP A 187 -1.90 -8.26 -9.14
C ASP A 187 -3.17 -7.71 -8.44
N GLU A 188 -3.75 -8.49 -7.53
CA GLU A 188 -4.99 -8.21 -6.79
C GLU A 188 -4.93 -6.90 -6.00
N ALA A 189 -3.76 -6.58 -5.43
CA ALA A 189 -3.59 -5.34 -4.66
C ALA A 189 -3.72 -4.08 -5.52
N TYR A 190 -3.28 -4.15 -6.77
CA TYR A 190 -3.42 -3.05 -7.69
C TYR A 190 -4.87 -2.89 -8.17
N LEU A 191 -5.55 -4.00 -8.47
CA LEU A 191 -6.97 -3.97 -8.84
C LEU A 191 -7.81 -3.31 -7.75
N TRP A 192 -7.61 -3.74 -6.50
CA TRP A 192 -8.25 -3.12 -5.35
C TRP A 192 -7.96 -1.62 -5.26
N TYR A 193 -6.72 -1.20 -5.49
CA TYR A 193 -6.36 0.23 -5.48
C TYR A 193 -7.12 1.02 -6.54
N VAL A 194 -7.21 0.50 -7.78
CA VAL A 194 -7.95 1.14 -8.87
C VAL A 194 -9.43 1.29 -8.53
N GLU A 195 -10.05 0.24 -7.97
CA GLU A 195 -11.46 0.26 -7.54
C GLU A 195 -11.74 1.28 -6.43
N HIS A 196 -10.72 1.65 -5.64
CA HIS A 196 -10.87 2.51 -4.48
C HIS A 196 -10.18 3.88 -4.62
N ILE A 197 -9.64 4.21 -5.80
CA ILE A 197 -8.77 5.39 -5.98
C ILE A 197 -9.49 6.71 -5.62
N ASP A 198 -10.79 6.80 -5.92
CA ASP A 198 -11.60 7.99 -5.60
C ASP A 198 -11.74 8.24 -4.09
N LEU A 199 -11.58 7.19 -3.28
CA LEU A 199 -11.59 7.27 -1.81
C LEU A 199 -10.21 7.60 -1.24
N ILE A 200 -9.15 7.45 -2.04
CA ILE A 200 -7.77 7.59 -1.62
C ILE A 200 -7.24 8.97 -2.05
N THR A 201 -7.34 9.93 -1.13
CA THR A 201 -6.92 11.32 -1.39
C THR A 201 -5.45 11.61 -1.05
N ASN A 202 -4.82 10.73 -0.28
CA ASN A 202 -3.42 10.83 0.15
C ASN A 202 -2.89 9.49 0.70
N PHE A 203 -1.58 9.43 0.96
CA PHE A 203 -0.93 8.21 1.45
C PHE A 203 -1.48 7.69 2.80
N GLU A 204 -1.99 8.56 3.67
CA GLU A 204 -2.59 8.15 4.95
C GLU A 204 -3.95 7.46 4.73
N SER A 205 -4.80 8.02 3.87
CA SER A 205 -6.07 7.39 3.48
C SER A 205 -5.85 6.03 2.80
N PHE A 206 -4.84 5.93 1.92
CA PHE A 206 -4.41 4.67 1.33
C PHE A 206 -4.04 3.66 2.42
N SER A 207 -3.13 4.04 3.32
CA SER A 207 -2.63 3.15 4.38
C SER A 207 -3.77 2.58 5.23
N LYS A 208 -4.77 3.39 5.57
CA LYS A 208 -5.94 2.96 6.35
C LYS A 208 -6.80 1.95 5.58
N LEU A 209 -7.21 2.29 4.35
CA LEU A 209 -8.05 1.43 3.52
C LEU A 209 -7.33 0.12 3.14
N PHE A 210 -6.05 0.23 2.81
CA PHE A 210 -5.20 -0.90 2.45
C PHE A 210 -5.07 -1.89 3.60
N LEU A 211 -4.81 -1.41 4.82
CA LEU A 211 -4.78 -2.28 6.00
C LEU A 211 -6.16 -2.85 6.31
N GLN A 212 -7.24 -2.10 6.13
CA GLN A 212 -8.59 -2.63 6.33
C GLN A 212 -8.87 -3.82 5.39
N GLN A 213 -8.42 -3.74 4.14
CA GLN A 213 -8.61 -4.83 3.17
C GLN A 213 -7.69 -6.03 3.45
N TYR A 214 -6.38 -5.78 3.60
CA TYR A 214 -5.38 -6.84 3.57
C TYR A 214 -4.88 -7.31 4.95
N SER A 215 -5.38 -6.76 6.07
CA SER A 215 -5.04 -7.27 7.42
C SER A 215 -5.81 -8.55 7.81
N PHE A 216 -6.78 -8.98 7.01
CA PHE A 216 -7.69 -10.10 7.32
C PHE A 216 -7.57 -11.30 6.40
N THR A 217 -6.83 -11.20 5.30
CA THR A 217 -6.50 -12.32 4.41
C THR A 217 -5.52 -13.25 5.12
N LEU A 218 -6.04 -14.12 5.99
CA LEU A 218 -5.29 -15.31 6.37
C LEU A 218 -4.97 -16.09 5.09
N PRO A 219 -3.73 -16.59 4.92
CA PRO A 219 -3.44 -17.48 3.81
C PRO A 219 -4.45 -18.65 3.88
N PRO A 220 -5.11 -19.02 2.76
CA PRO A 220 -5.96 -20.19 2.73
C PRO A 220 -5.12 -21.36 3.24
N ALA A 221 -5.60 -22.02 4.29
CA ALA A 221 -4.93 -23.19 4.83
C ALA A 221 -4.68 -24.18 3.67
N PRO A 222 -3.49 -24.79 3.57
CA PRO A 222 -3.23 -25.75 2.51
C PRO A 222 -4.26 -26.88 2.63
N ASN A 223 -5.15 -26.97 1.64
CA ASN A 223 -6.07 -28.07 1.50
C ASN A 223 -5.24 -29.34 1.29
N ASN A 224 -4.94 -30.03 2.40
CA ASN A 224 -4.46 -31.40 2.35
C ASN A 224 -5.57 -32.24 1.72
N ILE A 225 -5.40 -32.54 0.44
CA ILE A 225 -6.12 -33.62 -0.24
C ILE A 225 -5.69 -34.92 0.47
N LEU A 226 -6.51 -35.36 1.43
CA LEU A 226 -6.38 -36.69 2.01
C LEU A 226 -7.62 -37.51 1.64
N THR A 227 -7.32 -38.65 1.05
CA THR A 227 -8.19 -39.76 0.68
C THR A 227 -9.20 -40.14 1.76
N ASP A 228 -10.48 -40.04 1.38
CA ASP A 228 -11.57 -40.98 1.59
C ASP A 228 -11.36 -42.06 2.69
N VAL A 229 -11.71 -41.72 3.93
CA VAL A 229 -12.06 -42.69 4.98
C VAL A 229 -13.22 -42.10 5.80
N ASP A 230 -14.39 -42.71 5.67
CA ASP A 230 -15.59 -42.44 6.46
C ASP A 230 -15.32 -42.60 7.98
N ILE A 231 -15.36 -41.49 8.72
CA ILE A 231 -15.41 -41.47 10.19
C ILE A 231 -16.44 -40.42 10.66
N PRO A 232 -17.21 -40.69 11.73
CA PRO A 232 -18.47 -40.01 12.01
C PRO A 232 -18.34 -38.56 12.44
N SER A 233 -19.25 -37.75 11.93
CA SER A 233 -19.49 -36.34 12.24
C SER A 233 -19.85 -36.13 13.71
N ASN A 234 -18.88 -35.69 14.52
CA ASN A 234 -19.15 -34.93 15.75
C ASN A 234 -17.85 -34.28 16.27
N LEU A 235 -17.47 -33.16 15.67
CA LEU A 235 -16.58 -32.19 16.32
C LEU A 235 -17.02 -30.78 15.93
N ILE A 236 -17.89 -30.23 16.78
CA ILE A 236 -18.37 -28.85 16.72
C ILE A 236 -17.15 -27.93 16.93
N SER A 237 -16.86 -27.18 15.88
CA SER A 237 -15.77 -26.21 15.78
C SER A 237 -16.03 -25.02 16.72
N SER A 238 -15.31 -24.96 17.84
CA SER A 238 -15.38 -23.92 18.86
C SER A 238 -14.23 -22.89 18.78
N SER A 239 -13.53 -22.81 17.65
CA SER A 239 -12.30 -22.02 17.49
C SER A 239 -12.50 -20.53 17.23
N SER A 240 -13.70 -20.08 16.84
CA SER A 240 -13.94 -18.69 16.41
C SER A 240 -13.75 -17.66 17.54
N SER A 241 -14.32 -17.87 18.73
CA SER A 241 -14.32 -16.87 19.81
C SER A 241 -12.93 -16.61 20.43
N THR A 242 -12.04 -17.61 20.44
CA THR A 242 -10.70 -17.44 21.03
C THR A 242 -9.76 -16.61 20.16
N SER A 243 -9.98 -16.61 18.84
CA SER A 243 -9.17 -15.85 17.88
C SER A 243 -9.43 -14.34 17.97
N HIS A 244 -10.70 -13.94 18.14
CA HIS A 244 -11.08 -12.53 18.30
C HIS A 244 -10.50 -11.93 19.59
N LEU A 245 -10.54 -12.68 20.69
CA LEU A 245 -9.96 -12.25 21.96
C LEU A 245 -8.45 -12.08 21.86
N GLN A 246 -7.73 -13.05 21.27
CA GLN A 246 -6.29 -12.95 21.05
C GLN A 246 -5.92 -11.71 20.21
N ARG A 247 -6.68 -11.44 19.14
CA ARG A 247 -6.48 -10.25 18.29
C ARG A 247 -6.71 -8.96 19.07
N THR A 248 -7.77 -8.90 19.87
CA THR A 248 -8.07 -7.74 20.73
C THR A 248 -6.95 -7.48 21.72
N ILE A 249 -6.40 -8.53 22.32
CA ILE A 249 -5.30 -8.42 23.28
C ILE A 249 -4.01 -7.98 22.57
N ALA A 250 -3.70 -8.53 21.39
CA ALA A 250 -2.55 -8.12 20.59
C ALA A 250 -2.64 -6.62 20.19
N ASP A 251 -3.82 -6.15 19.80
CA ASP A 251 -4.06 -4.74 19.50
C ASP A 251 -3.87 -3.86 20.73
N GLU A 252 -4.34 -4.30 21.91
CA GLU A 252 -4.16 -3.56 23.17
C GLU A 252 -2.68 -3.52 23.61
N ILE A 253 -1.89 -4.57 23.33
CA ILE A 253 -0.44 -4.57 23.59
C ILE A 253 0.26 -3.49 22.76
N ILE A 254 -0.13 -3.37 21.48
CA ILE A 254 0.44 -2.37 20.56
C ILE A 254 -0.05 -0.96 20.88
N LYS A 255 -1.35 -0.79 21.18
CA LYS A 255 -1.96 0.52 21.46
C LYS A 255 -1.59 1.07 22.84
N LYS A 256 -1.35 0.19 23.81
CA LYS A 256 -1.00 0.56 25.19
C LYS A 256 0.25 -0.20 25.63
N PRO A 257 1.44 0.21 25.16
CA PRO A 257 2.68 -0.45 25.53
C PRO A 257 2.95 -0.35 27.03
N THR A 258 3.39 -1.45 27.64
CA THR A 258 4.02 -1.40 28.97
C THR A 258 5.44 -0.85 28.81
N TYR A 259 5.62 0.46 29.05
CA TYR A 259 6.91 1.11 28.83
C TYR A 259 7.95 0.75 29.89
N PHE A 260 9.21 0.65 29.45
CA PHE A 260 10.41 0.49 30.26
C PHE A 260 11.45 1.54 29.87
N ARG A 261 11.89 2.33 30.83
CA ARG A 261 12.80 3.48 30.67
C ARG A 261 14.25 3.16 31.00
N GLY A 262 14.54 1.92 31.42
CA GLY A 262 15.87 1.49 31.82
C GLY A 262 16.05 1.57 33.33
N SER A 263 17.09 2.26 33.80
CA SER A 263 17.52 2.26 35.21
C SER A 263 16.51 2.78 36.23
N LYS A 264 15.42 3.42 35.80
CA LYS A 264 14.36 3.94 36.68
C LYS A 264 13.30 2.89 37.02
N ASP A 265 13.24 1.81 36.27
CA ASP A 265 12.19 0.80 36.36
C ASP A 265 12.78 -0.53 36.85
N ASP A 266 11.93 -1.35 37.46
CA ASP A 266 12.31 -2.71 37.81
C ASP A 266 12.24 -3.63 36.59
N VAL A 267 13.40 -4.06 36.09
CA VAL A 267 13.47 -4.90 34.88
C VAL A 267 12.75 -6.24 35.08
N HIS A 268 12.76 -6.81 36.30
CA HIS A 268 12.14 -8.10 36.56
C HIS A 268 10.63 -7.99 36.63
N GLU A 269 10.11 -6.99 37.36
CA GLU A 269 8.66 -6.72 37.43
C GLU A 269 8.09 -6.35 36.04
N TRP A 270 8.84 -5.56 35.27
CA TRP A 270 8.44 -5.19 33.91
C TRP A 270 8.39 -6.39 32.98
N LEU A 271 9.44 -7.23 32.97
CA LEU A 271 9.48 -8.45 32.14
C LEU A 271 8.35 -9.42 32.48
N GLU A 272 8.04 -9.60 33.77
CA GLU A 272 6.94 -10.46 34.21
C GLU A 272 5.59 -9.97 33.67
N LYS A 273 5.28 -8.68 33.85
CA LYS A 273 4.04 -8.08 33.33
C LYS A 273 3.96 -8.16 31.81
N LEU A 274 5.08 -7.97 31.13
CA LEU A 274 5.11 -8.01 29.67
C LEU A 274 4.90 -9.45 29.15
N GLU A 275 5.54 -10.43 29.77
CA GLU A 275 5.42 -11.85 29.42
C GLU A 275 3.98 -12.35 29.62
N GLN A 276 3.31 -11.95 30.71
CA GLN A 276 1.89 -12.26 30.93
C GLN A 276 1.01 -11.74 29.77
N ARG A 277 1.25 -10.51 29.30
CA ARG A 277 0.50 -9.95 28.17
C ARG A 277 0.78 -10.70 26.87
N PHE A 278 2.04 -11.04 26.59
CA PHE A 278 2.39 -11.83 25.41
C PHE A 278 1.78 -13.24 25.45
N GLN A 279 1.72 -13.88 26.62
CA GLN A 279 1.06 -15.16 26.80
C GLN A 279 -0.44 -15.06 26.53
N MET A 280 -1.11 -14.02 27.02
CA MET A 280 -2.53 -13.76 26.72
C MET A 280 -2.79 -13.55 25.21
N ALA A 281 -1.85 -12.93 24.50
CA ALA A 281 -1.91 -12.76 23.05
C ALA A 281 -1.43 -13.98 22.25
N LYS A 282 -0.93 -15.03 22.93
CA LYS A 282 -0.30 -16.22 22.33
C LYS A 282 0.83 -15.88 21.35
N TRP A 283 1.64 -14.87 21.66
CA TRP A 283 2.77 -14.49 20.81
C TRP A 283 3.92 -15.49 20.93
N ASN A 284 4.50 -15.87 19.79
CA ASN A 284 5.74 -16.63 19.74
C ASN A 284 6.97 -15.73 19.97
N ASN A 285 8.14 -16.34 20.15
CA ASN A 285 9.37 -15.61 20.48
C ASN A 285 9.78 -14.60 19.40
N GLU A 286 9.51 -14.91 18.13
CA GLU A 286 9.78 -14.04 16.99
C GLU A 286 8.91 -12.77 17.04
N GLN A 287 7.62 -12.92 17.31
CA GLN A 287 6.68 -11.81 17.45
C GLN A 287 7.04 -10.92 18.65
N LYS A 288 7.36 -11.53 19.81
CA LYS A 288 7.80 -10.79 21.00
C LYS A 288 9.01 -9.90 20.69
N LEU A 289 10.01 -10.45 20.01
CA LEU A 289 11.22 -9.73 19.65
C LEU A 289 10.96 -8.65 18.58
N GLN A 290 10.09 -8.92 17.60
CA GLN A 290 9.71 -7.96 16.56
C GLN A 290 9.05 -6.70 17.15
N TYR A 291 8.25 -6.87 18.19
CA TYR A 291 7.50 -5.77 18.81
C TYR A 291 8.15 -5.24 20.11
N ILE A 292 9.33 -5.71 20.51
CA ILE A 292 9.89 -5.26 21.79
C ILE A 292 10.23 -3.76 21.82
N SER A 293 10.60 -3.18 20.68
CA SER A 293 11.01 -1.78 20.58
C SER A 293 9.91 -0.79 20.97
N ILE A 294 8.63 -1.14 20.81
CA ILE A 294 7.51 -0.27 21.20
C ILE A 294 7.33 -0.18 22.73
N HIS A 295 7.92 -1.11 23.48
CA HIS A 295 7.87 -1.15 24.94
C HIS A 295 9.07 -0.46 25.60
N LEU A 296 10.03 0.05 24.83
CA LEU A 296 11.25 0.65 25.36
C LEU A 296 11.22 2.17 25.17
N GLN A 297 11.66 2.90 26.18
CA GLN A 297 11.80 4.36 26.18
C GLN A 297 13.17 4.76 26.74
N ASP A 298 13.52 6.05 26.57
CA ASP A 298 14.68 6.68 27.18
C ASP A 298 15.98 5.85 27.03
N ASP A 299 16.62 5.46 28.14
CA ASP A 299 17.89 4.73 28.15
C ASP A 299 17.75 3.32 27.56
N ALA A 300 16.62 2.65 27.82
CA ALA A 300 16.37 1.31 27.33
C ALA A 300 16.21 1.27 25.80
N TYR A 301 15.55 2.27 25.21
CA TYR A 301 15.42 2.34 23.76
C TYR A 301 16.77 2.58 23.08
N ARG A 302 17.61 3.48 23.62
CA ARG A 302 18.96 3.70 23.08
C ARG A 302 19.86 2.46 23.18
N TRP A 303 19.75 1.73 24.29
CA TRP A 303 20.46 0.47 24.46
C TRP A 303 20.01 -0.58 23.42
N TRP A 304 18.70 -0.67 23.16
CA TRP A 304 18.15 -1.59 22.17
C TRP A 304 18.61 -1.27 20.74
N THR A 305 18.65 -0.01 20.32
CA THR A 305 19.12 0.35 18.97
C THR A 305 20.57 -0.05 18.74
N GLN A 306 21.41 -0.06 19.77
CA GLN A 306 22.81 -0.47 19.70
C GLN A 306 23.01 -2.00 19.71
N THR A 307 22.10 -2.75 20.32
CA THR A 307 22.25 -4.19 20.59
C THR A 307 21.31 -5.09 19.77
N SER A 308 20.27 -4.53 19.16
CA SER A 308 19.26 -5.29 18.40
C SER A 308 19.82 -6.14 17.26
N THR A 309 20.97 -5.76 16.68
CA THR A 309 21.61 -6.53 15.60
C THR A 309 22.24 -7.84 16.10
N THR A 310 22.61 -7.92 17.38
CA THR A 310 23.25 -9.11 17.99
C THR A 310 22.23 -10.01 18.69
N ILE A 311 21.11 -9.46 19.16
CA ILE A 311 20.06 -10.21 19.86
C ILE A 311 19.12 -10.86 18.84
N LYS A 312 19.16 -12.20 18.74
CA LYS A 312 18.39 -12.97 17.73
C LYS A 312 17.21 -13.76 18.29
N SER A 313 17.03 -13.80 19.60
CA SER A 313 15.94 -14.54 20.24
C SER A 313 15.43 -13.83 21.49
N TRP A 314 14.20 -14.14 21.88
CA TRP A 314 13.58 -13.59 23.09
C TRP A 314 14.40 -13.90 24.36
N SER A 315 14.94 -15.12 24.47
CA SER A 315 15.78 -15.51 25.61
C SER A 315 17.06 -14.67 25.72
N LEU A 316 17.71 -14.38 24.59
CA LEU A 316 18.90 -13.52 24.56
C LEU A 316 18.55 -12.07 24.91
N PHE A 317 17.36 -11.61 24.49
CA PHE A 317 16.86 -10.29 24.88
C PHE A 317 16.67 -10.19 26.39
N THR A 318 15.95 -11.14 27.01
CA THR A 318 15.68 -11.14 28.45
C THR A 318 16.96 -11.19 29.27
N GLU A 319 17.94 -12.01 28.86
CA GLU A 319 19.25 -12.06 29.53
C GLU A 319 19.99 -10.73 29.40
N ALA A 320 20.05 -10.17 28.19
CA ALA A 320 20.79 -8.94 27.93
C ALA A 320 20.19 -7.72 28.62
N VAL A 321 18.85 -7.58 28.65
CA VAL A 321 18.16 -6.46 29.32
C VAL A 321 18.28 -6.55 30.83
N THR A 322 18.16 -7.76 31.41
CA THR A 322 18.38 -7.98 32.83
C THR A 322 19.84 -7.71 33.22
N LYS A 323 20.81 -8.10 32.39
CA LYS A 323 22.21 -7.79 32.63
C LYS A 323 22.49 -6.28 32.57
N ALA A 324 21.86 -5.57 31.63
CA ALA A 324 22.07 -4.14 31.44
C ALA A 324 21.42 -3.29 32.54
N PHE A 325 20.23 -3.66 33.03
CA PHE A 325 19.42 -2.82 33.92
C PHE A 325 19.06 -3.45 35.27
N GLY A 326 19.34 -4.74 35.50
CA GLY A 326 19.00 -5.44 36.74
C GLY A 326 19.96 -5.19 37.89
N SER A 327 21.19 -4.74 37.62
CA SER A 327 22.22 -4.59 38.65
C SER A 327 22.07 -3.33 39.50
N THR A 328 21.24 -2.36 39.08
CA THR A 328 21.18 -1.03 39.68
C THR A 328 20.44 -1.02 41.02
N LYS A 329 19.34 -1.78 41.16
CA LYS A 329 18.57 -1.84 42.42
C LYS A 329 19.21 -2.68 43.52
N VAL A 330 19.93 -3.75 43.16
CA VAL A 330 20.60 -4.62 44.15
C VAL A 330 21.73 -3.88 44.86
N GLN A 331 22.36 -2.91 44.19
CA GLN A 331 23.38 -2.06 44.81
C GLN A 331 22.76 -0.99 45.72
N GLU A 332 21.66 -0.34 45.35
CA GLU A 332 21.01 0.67 46.21
C GLU A 332 20.46 0.09 47.52
N LEU A 333 19.86 -1.12 47.48
CA LEU A 333 19.38 -1.82 48.70
C LEU A 333 20.50 -2.34 49.61
N ALA A 334 21.75 -2.40 49.13
CA ALA A 334 22.89 -2.83 49.94
C ALA A 334 23.54 -1.68 50.73
N PHE A 335 23.11 -0.44 50.51
CA PHE A 335 23.64 0.77 51.17
C PHE A 335 22.58 1.53 51.99
N GLU A 336 21.33 1.05 52.06
CA GLU A 336 20.34 1.38 53.09
C GLU A 336 20.41 0.37 54.24
#